data_AF-A0A7L4PHX8-F1
#
_entry.id   AF-A0A7L4PHX8-F1
#
_cell.length_a   1.000
_cell.length_b   1.000
_cell.length_c   1.000
_cell.angle_alpha   90.00
_cell.angle_beta   90.00
_cell.angle_gamma   90.00
#
_symmetry.space_group_name_H-M   'P 1'
#
loop_
_entity.id
_entity.type
_entity.pdbx_description
1 polymer ?
#
loop_
_entity_poly.entity_id
_entity_poly.type
_entity_poly.pdbx_seq_one_letter_code
_entity_poly.pdbx_strand_id
1 'polypeptide(L)'
;MDYVEFKILKAIADLQVPYPQADRIRERSGIDAEDLGVRLELLEMQGYVRTRRESTISDRSLPGGIYAAGLTTAGKRAMAGERW
;
A
#
# COMPACT_ATOMS: atom_id res chain seq x y z
N MET A 1 11.70 -7.46 5.13
CA MET A 1 10.84 -6.85 4.10
C MET A 1 11.53 -7.09 2.78
N ASP A 2 10.80 -7.45 1.72
CA ASP A 2 11.41 -7.54 0.38
C ASP A 2 11.41 -6.18 -0.36
N TYR A 3 12.14 -6.11 -1.47
CA TYR A 3 12.27 -4.88 -2.25
C TYR A 3 10.94 -4.36 -2.82
N VAL A 4 9.99 -5.26 -3.11
CA VAL A 4 8.68 -4.91 -3.65
C VAL A 4 7.80 -4.32 -2.56
N GLU A 5 7.78 -4.93 -1.38
CA GLU A 5 7.12 -4.41 -0.18
C GLU A 5 7.64 -3.03 0.19
N PHE A 6 8.97 -2.85 0.18
CA PHE A 6 9.58 -1.54 0.42
C PHE A 6 9.12 -0.49 -0.60
N LYS A 7 9.08 -0.84 -1.89
CA LYS A 7 8.56 0.05 -2.94
C LYS A 7 7.11 0.47 -2.69
N ILE A 8 6.26 -0.44 -2.20
CA ILE A 8 4.86 -0.15 -1.85
C ILE A 8 4.81 0.83 -0.68
N LEU A 9 5.53 0.55 0.41
CA LEU A 9 5.53 1.44 1.58
C LEU A 9 6.07 2.82 1.23
N LYS A 10 7.14 2.88 0.42
CA LYS A 10 7.71 4.12 -0.10
C LYS A 10 6.71 4.88 -0.98
N ALA A 11 5.99 4.19 -1.87
CA ALA A 11 4.96 4.81 -2.69
C ALA A 11 3.84 5.44 -1.85
N ILE A 12 3.40 4.75 -0.79
CA ILE A 12 2.41 5.31 0.15
C ILE A 12 2.97 6.54 0.88
N ALA A 13 4.23 6.49 1.31
CA ALA A 13 4.90 7.61 2.00
C ALA A 13 5.05 8.85 1.10
N ASP A 14 5.48 8.64 -0.14
CA ASP A 14 5.73 9.67 -1.15
C ASP A 14 4.47 10.45 -1.53
N LEU A 15 3.29 9.85 -1.40
CA LEU A 15 2.01 10.49 -1.72
C LEU A 15 1.55 11.50 -0.65
N GLN A 16 2.25 11.59 0.49
CA GLN A 16 2.08 12.62 1.54
C GLN A 16 0.65 12.80 2.08
N VAL A 17 -0.22 11.81 1.90
CA VAL A 17 -1.58 11.78 2.45
C VAL A 17 -1.77 10.56 3.36
N PRO A 18 -2.67 10.60 4.36
CA PRO A 18 -2.79 9.49 5.33
C PRO A 18 -3.26 8.16 4.72
N TYR A 19 -4.10 8.21 3.70
CA TYR A 19 -4.66 7.05 2.99
C TYR A 19 -4.71 7.36 1.49
N PRO A 20 -3.58 7.29 0.76
CA PRO A 20 -3.59 7.46 -0.68
C PRO A 20 -4.47 6.42 -1.36
N GLN A 21 -5.09 6.83 -2.46
CA GLN A 21 -5.90 5.96 -3.29
C GLN A 21 -5.03 4.87 -3.94
N ALA A 22 -5.60 3.69 -4.12
CA ALA A 22 -4.86 2.51 -4.56
C ALA A 22 -4.34 2.63 -5.99
N ASP A 23 -5.06 3.34 -6.86
CA ASP A 23 -4.61 3.73 -8.21
C ASP A 23 -3.35 4.60 -8.17
N ARG A 24 -3.28 5.57 -7.25
CA ARG A 24 -2.10 6.43 -7.05
C ARG A 24 -0.90 5.66 -6.50
N ILE A 25 -1.13 4.73 -5.58
CA ILE A 25 -0.08 3.85 -5.06
C ILE A 25 0.47 2.99 -6.20
N ARG A 26 -0.41 2.47 -7.07
CA ARG A 26 -0.04 1.68 -8.25
C ARG A 26 0.81 2.49 -9.23
N GLU A 27 0.34 3.68 -9.61
CA GLU A 27 1.07 4.61 -10.50
C GLU A 27 2.47 4.93 -9.96
N ARG A 28 2.59 5.14 -8.64
CA ARG A 28 3.85 5.52 -7.99
C ARG A 28 4.81 4.36 -7.79
N SER A 29 4.29 3.17 -7.47
CA SER A 29 5.11 1.97 -7.22
C SER A 29 5.52 1.24 -8.51
N GLY A 30 4.74 1.41 -9.59
CA GLY A 30 4.93 0.69 -10.85
C GLY A 30 4.60 -0.80 -10.77
N ILE A 31 3.85 -1.21 -9.74
CA ILE A 31 3.43 -2.60 -9.51
C ILE A 31 2.08 -2.81 -10.18
N ASP A 32 1.87 -4.01 -10.72
CA ASP A 32 0.58 -4.43 -11.26
C ASP A 32 -0.53 -4.36 -10.19
N ALA A 33 -1.80 -4.25 -10.63
CA ALA A 33 -2.93 -4.15 -9.71
C ALA A 33 -3.18 -5.44 -8.90
N GLU A 34 -3.01 -6.62 -9.50
CA GLU A 34 -3.19 -7.90 -8.80
C GLU A 34 -2.10 -8.09 -7.75
N ASP A 35 -0.84 -7.93 -8.16
CA ASP A 35 0.32 -8.02 -7.27
C ASP A 35 0.24 -6.98 -6.14
N LEU A 36 -0.15 -5.75 -6.44
CA LEU A 36 -0.30 -4.70 -5.42
C LEU A 36 -1.40 -5.06 -4.42
N GLY A 37 -2.53 -5.61 -4.88
CA GLY A 37 -3.63 -6.06 -4.02
C GLY A 37 -3.16 -7.11 -3.02
N VAL A 38 -2.56 -8.20 -3.52
CA VAL A 38 -2.05 -9.30 -2.68
C VAL A 38 -1.00 -8.79 -1.68
N ARG A 39 -0.08 -7.93 -2.12
CA ARG A 39 0.97 -7.39 -1.25
C ARG A 39 0.42 -6.44 -0.19
N LEU A 40 -0.59 -5.64 -0.50
CA LEU A 40 -1.24 -4.77 0.49
C LEU A 40 -1.96 -5.57 1.57
N GLU A 41 -2.59 -6.70 1.22
CA GLU A 41 -3.19 -7.60 2.19
C GLU A 41 -2.14 -8.25 3.10
N LEU A 42 -1.03 -8.72 2.52
CA LEU A 42 0.10 -9.25 3.30
C LEU A 42 0.69 -8.20 4.25
N LEU A 43 0.94 -6.98 3.77
CA LEU A 43 1.46 -5.88 4.60
C LEU A 43 0.47 -5.44 5.68
N GLU A 44 -0.84 -5.56 5.43
CA GLU A 44 -1.88 -5.29 6.44
C GLU A 44 -1.87 -6.37 7.52
N MET A 45 -1.79 -7.65 7.15
CA MET A 45 -1.66 -8.77 8.10
C MET A 45 -0.40 -8.64 8.96
N GLN A 46 0.69 -8.12 8.41
CA GLN A 46 1.94 -7.83 9.12
C GLN A 46 1.86 -6.53 9.96
N GLY A 47 0.79 -5.75 9.84
CA GLY A 47 0.57 -4.52 10.59
C GLY A 47 1.33 -3.30 10.08
N TYR A 48 1.94 -3.34 8.89
CA TYR A 48 2.68 -2.22 8.31
C TYR A 48 1.78 -1.19 7.62
N VAL A 49 0.68 -1.65 7.02
CA VAL A 49 -0.32 -0.79 6.40
C VAL A 49 -1.69 -1.04 6.98
N ARG A 50 -2.60 -0.11 6.73
CA ARG A 50 -4.03 -0.29 6.95
C ARG A 50 -4.75 0.02 5.65
N THR A 51 -5.47 -0.95 5.13
CA THR A 51 -6.25 -0.81 3.90
C THR A 51 -7.64 -0.29 4.21
N ARG A 52 -8.25 0.36 3.23
CA ARG A 52 -9.67 0.68 3.21
C ARG A 52 -10.31 -0.07 2.06
N ARG A 53 -11.38 -0.78 2.39
CA ARG A 53 -12.15 -1.61 1.44
C ARG A 53 -13.53 -0.99 1.27
N GLU A 54 -14.01 -0.97 0.03
CA GLU A 54 -15.39 -0.56 -0.27
C GLU A 54 -15.92 -1.39 -1.42
N SER A 55 -17.07 -2.02 -1.21
CA SER A 55 -17.68 -2.94 -2.18
C SER A 55 -18.30 -2.23 -3.40
N THR A 56 -18.28 -0.89 -3.44
CA THR A 56 -19.07 -0.08 -4.37
C THR A 56 -18.23 0.73 -5.38
N ILE A 57 -16.93 0.89 -5.17
CA ILE A 57 -16.05 1.65 -6.09
C ILE A 57 -15.44 0.66 -7.10
N SER A 58 -16.14 0.40 -8.20
CA SER A 58 -15.74 -0.63 -9.18
C SER A 58 -14.57 -0.20 -10.09
N ASP A 59 -14.27 1.09 -10.22
CA ASP A 59 -13.32 1.56 -11.25
C ASP A 59 -11.94 1.95 -10.70
N ARG A 60 -11.79 2.06 -9.37
CA ARG A 60 -10.56 2.53 -8.71
C ARG A 60 -10.05 1.63 -7.60
N SER A 61 -10.73 0.51 -7.39
CA SER A 61 -10.33 -0.47 -6.37
C SER A 61 -9.44 -1.53 -6.99
N LEU A 62 -8.46 -1.98 -6.22
CA LEU A 62 -7.69 -3.18 -6.53
C LEU A 62 -8.56 -4.43 -6.30
N PRO A 63 -8.12 -5.59 -6.83
CA PRO A 63 -8.67 -6.88 -6.40
C PRO A 63 -8.76 -6.97 -4.87
N GLY A 64 -9.85 -7.54 -4.37
CA GLY A 64 -10.17 -7.55 -2.93
C GLY A 64 -10.90 -6.28 -2.44
N GLY A 65 -11.23 -5.34 -3.33
CA GLY A 65 -12.01 -4.14 -3.01
C GLY A 65 -11.23 -3.04 -2.30
N ILE A 66 -9.89 -3.11 -2.32
CA ILE A 66 -9.01 -2.13 -1.68
C ILE A 66 -8.97 -0.85 -2.53
N TYR A 67 -9.50 0.26 -2.02
CA TYR A 67 -9.50 1.54 -2.73
C TYR A 67 -8.47 2.54 -2.18
N ALA A 68 -7.93 2.30 -0.97
CA ALA A 68 -6.87 3.12 -0.38
C ALA A 68 -6.05 2.34 0.64
N ALA A 69 -4.81 2.74 0.88
CA ALA A 69 -3.97 2.15 1.91
C ALA A 69 -3.06 3.21 2.56
N GLY A 70 -2.92 3.16 3.89
CA GLY A 70 -2.11 4.09 4.66
C GLY A 70 -1.07 3.38 5.52
N LEU A 71 0.06 4.04 5.79
CA LEU A 71 1.10 3.49 6.68
C LEU A 71 0.67 3.56 8.14
N THR A 72 0.89 2.47 8.87
CA THR A 72 0.83 2.49 10.34
C THR A 72 2.11 3.07 10.94
N THR A 73 2.12 3.28 12.25
CA THR A 73 3.35 3.64 12.98
C THR A 73 4.44 2.59 12.78
N ALA A 74 4.08 1.30 12.71
CA ALA A 74 5.02 0.22 12.45
C ALA A 74 5.58 0.30 11.03
N GLY A 75 4.73 0.53 10.01
CA GLY A 75 5.17 0.70 8.62
C GLY A 75 6.13 1.88 8.43
N LYS A 76 5.85 3.01 9.08
CA LYS A 76 6.75 4.19 9.07
C LYS A 76 8.12 3.86 9.70
N ARG A 77 8.13 3.13 10.82
CA ARG A 77 9.37 2.73 11.49
C ARG A 77 10.17 1.71 10.69
N ALA A 78 9.50 0.76 10.03
CA ALA A 78 10.15 -0.24 9.20
C ALA A 78 10.98 0.43 8.09
N MET A 79 10.42 1.43 7.41
CA MET A 79 11.16 2.20 6.40
C MET A 79 12.29 3.07 6.97
N ALA A 80 12.19 3.51 8.22
CA ALA A 80 13.21 4.38 8.84
C ALA A 80 14.43 3.60 9.36
N GLY A 81 14.25 2.32 9.72
CA GLY A 81 15.33 1.46 10.22
C GLY A 81 16.11 0.72 9.13
N GLU A 82 15.52 0.57 7.94
CA GLU A 82 16.10 -0.15 6.82
C GLU A 82 16.89 0.82 5.91
N ARG A 83 18.22 0.83 6.05
CA ARG A 83 19.15 1.46 5.09
C ARG A 83 19.23 0.57 3.84
N TRP A 84 18.40 0.85 2.83
CA TRP A 84 18.49 0.27 1.47
C TRP A 84 18.97 1.33 0.47
#